data_AF-A0A6N3B9E2-F1
#
_entry.id   AF-A0A6N3B9E2-F1
#
_cell.length_a   1.000
_cell.length_b   1.000
_cell.length_c   1.000
_cell.angle_alpha   90.00
_cell.angle_beta   90.00
_cell.angle_gamma   90.00
#
_symmetry.space_group_name_H-M   'P 1'
#
loop_
_entity.id
_entity.type
_entity.pdbx_description
1 polymer ?
#
loop_
_entity_poly.entity_id
_entity_poly.type
_entity_poly.pdbx_seq_one_letter_code
_entity_poly.pdbx_strand_id
1 'polypeptide(L)'
;MKNNSVLTSKKINTAFIIISILIIFSLSYYIVKIRKPDAYVTMDPLTIQFHFTGYDGSGKAEIEILEYPKIISLKNEKDRENIEKILHNPSIEWSKNENLRNGEEIFYYLRYPDTGRYNIKFDRDYGSAGTRVQDLIPRK
;
A
#
# COMPACT_ATOMS: atom_id res chain seq x y z
N MET A 1 -60.03 32.97 -10.57
CA MET A 1 -58.98 32.81 -9.55
C MET A 1 -57.89 31.92 -10.13
N LYS A 2 -56.65 32.41 -10.29
CA LYS A 2 -55.53 31.55 -10.72
C LYS A 2 -55.16 30.61 -9.58
N ASN A 3 -55.12 29.31 -9.84
CA ASN A 3 -54.82 28.26 -8.88
C ASN A 3 -53.38 28.40 -8.36
N ASN A 4 -53.21 29.11 -7.25
CA ASN A 4 -51.93 29.28 -6.56
C ASN A 4 -51.34 27.95 -6.07
N SER A 5 -52.18 26.92 -5.87
CA SER A 5 -51.79 25.57 -5.44
C SER A 5 -50.91 24.81 -6.45
N VAL A 6 -51.13 25.02 -7.75
CA VAL A 6 -50.35 24.39 -8.83
C VAL A 6 -48.98 25.05 -8.98
N LEU A 7 -48.89 26.35 -8.68
CA LEU A 7 -47.64 27.11 -8.74
C LEU A 7 -46.72 26.77 -7.55
N THR A 8 -47.29 26.59 -6.35
CA THR A 8 -46.55 26.15 -5.16
C THR A 8 -46.07 24.71 -5.27
N SER A 9 -46.88 23.77 -5.77
CA SER A 9 -46.46 22.37 -5.94
C SER A 9 -45.32 22.22 -6.97
N LYS A 10 -45.39 22.93 -8.10
CA LYS A 10 -44.28 22.99 -9.07
C LYS A 10 -43.00 23.56 -8.45
N LYS A 11 -43.09 24.68 -7.71
CA LYS A 11 -41.93 25.30 -7.03
C LYS A 11 -41.31 24.39 -5.97
N ILE A 12 -42.13 23.66 -5.21
CA ILE A 12 -41.66 22.69 -4.21
C ILE A 12 -40.94 21.52 -4.89
N ASN A 13 -41.48 20.97 -5.98
CA ASN A 13 -40.80 19.94 -6.77
C ASN A 13 -39.47 20.42 -7.37
N THR A 14 -39.42 21.64 -7.92
CA THR A 14 -38.17 22.20 -8.46
C THR A 14 -37.13 22.42 -7.36
N ALA A 15 -37.54 22.93 -6.19
CA ALA A 15 -36.64 23.10 -5.04
C ALA A 15 -36.09 21.76 -4.54
N PHE A 16 -36.92 20.71 -4.48
CA PHE A 16 -36.50 19.37 -4.08
C PHE A 16 -35.48 18.76 -5.05
N ILE A 17 -35.67 18.96 -6.35
CA ILE A 17 -34.74 18.52 -7.40
C ILE A 17 -33.38 19.22 -7.23
N ILE A 18 -33.36 20.55 -7.02
CA ILE A 18 -32.12 21.32 -6.84
C ILE A 18 -31.36 20.85 -5.59
N ILE A 19 -32.07 20.64 -4.47
CA ILE A 19 -31.47 20.13 -3.22
C ILE A 19 -30.90 18.72 -3.44
N SER A 20 -31.62 17.85 -4.15
CA SER A 20 -31.16 16.49 -4.44
C SER A 20 -29.88 16.49 -5.28
N ILE A 21 -29.78 17.37 -6.29
CA ILE A 21 -28.58 17.53 -7.10
C ILE A 21 -27.40 18.03 -6.25
N LEU A 22 -27.62 19.02 -5.38
CA LEU A 22 -26.59 19.52 -4.46
C LEU A 22 -26.07 18.44 -3.51
N ILE A 23 -26.95 17.59 -2.98
CA ILE A 23 -26.57 16.46 -2.13
C ILE A 23 -25.72 15.47 -2.94
N ILE A 24 -26.13 15.11 -4.16
CA ILE A 24 -25.38 14.20 -5.02
C ILE A 24 -24.00 14.79 -5.35
N PHE A 25 -23.91 16.07 -5.68
CA PHE A 25 -22.65 16.75 -5.99
C PHE A 25 -21.73 16.84 -4.78
N SER A 26 -22.28 17.14 -3.60
CA SER A 26 -21.55 17.17 -2.34
C SER A 26 -21.02 15.78 -1.96
N LEU A 27 -21.87 14.75 -2.07
CA LEU A 27 -21.51 13.37 -1.73
C LEU A 27 -20.46 12.81 -2.70
N SER A 28 -20.60 13.06 -3.99
CA SER A 28 -19.61 12.65 -5.00
C SER A 28 -18.27 13.38 -4.82
N TYR A 29 -18.29 14.69 -4.55
CA TYR A 29 -17.08 15.44 -4.22
C TYR A 29 -16.42 14.91 -2.94
N TYR A 30 -17.20 14.63 -1.90
CA TYR A 30 -16.75 14.05 -0.63
C TYR A 30 -16.05 12.71 -0.86
N ILE A 31 -16.69 11.80 -1.61
CA ILE A 31 -16.14 10.47 -1.93
C ILE A 31 -14.83 10.58 -2.71
N VAL A 32 -14.77 11.44 -3.73
CA VAL A 32 -13.59 11.55 -4.61
C VAL A 32 -12.41 12.24 -3.90
N LYS A 33 -12.65 13.25 -3.04
CA LYS A 33 -11.57 13.97 -2.36
C LYS A 33 -11.10 13.33 -1.06
N ILE A 34 -12.00 12.73 -0.27
CA ILE A 34 -11.64 12.23 1.06
C ILE A 34 -11.11 10.81 1.01
N ARG A 35 -11.52 10.00 0.02
CA ARG A 35 -10.93 8.67 -0.20
C ARG A 35 -9.66 8.68 -1.04
N LYS A 36 -9.19 9.84 -1.52
CA LYS A 36 -7.87 9.90 -2.14
C LYS A 36 -6.82 9.54 -1.08
N PRO A 37 -5.95 8.55 -1.35
CA PRO A 37 -4.89 8.19 -0.43
C PRO A 37 -3.96 9.39 -0.24
N ASP A 38 -3.31 9.45 0.90
CA ASP A 38 -2.34 10.52 1.21
C ASP A 38 -1.09 10.37 0.32
N ALA A 39 -0.75 9.13 -0.03
CA ALA A 39 0.25 8.79 -1.04
C ALA A 39 -0.19 7.63 -1.93
N TYR A 40 0.15 7.73 -3.21
CA TYR A 40 0.18 6.58 -4.11
C TYR A 40 1.64 6.21 -4.37
N VAL A 41 2.00 4.97 -4.08
CA VAL A 41 3.38 4.48 -4.09
C VAL A 41 3.48 3.33 -5.07
N THR A 42 4.54 3.33 -5.88
CA THR A 42 4.92 2.17 -6.67
C THR A 42 5.94 1.34 -5.94
N MET A 43 5.71 0.03 -5.95
CA MET A 43 6.68 -0.95 -5.50
C MET A 43 7.79 -1.19 -6.52
N ASP A 44 7.80 -0.53 -7.68
CA ASP A 44 8.85 -0.66 -8.70
C ASP A 44 9.80 0.57 -8.71
N PRO A 45 11.13 0.36 -8.62
CA PRO A 45 11.83 -0.89 -8.39
C PRO A 45 11.98 -1.19 -6.88
N LEU A 46 11.51 -2.35 -6.43
CA LEU A 46 11.86 -2.93 -5.12
C LEU A 46 12.83 -4.06 -5.40
N THR A 47 14.10 -3.84 -5.07
CA THR A 47 15.16 -4.81 -5.32
C THR A 47 15.65 -5.39 -4.00
N ILE A 48 15.57 -6.71 -3.89
CA ILE A 48 15.90 -7.47 -2.68
C ILE A 48 17.03 -8.45 -3.01
N GLN A 49 18.09 -8.40 -2.22
CA GLN A 49 19.23 -9.30 -2.31
C GLN A 49 19.24 -10.25 -1.12
N PHE A 50 19.48 -11.52 -1.41
CA PHE A 50 19.59 -12.55 -0.39
C PHE A 50 21.05 -12.88 -0.10
N HIS A 51 21.36 -13.01 1.17
CA HIS A 51 22.65 -13.45 1.66
C HIS A 51 22.46 -14.73 2.47
N PHE A 52 23.00 -15.83 1.95
CA PHE A 52 23.01 -17.12 2.64
C PHE A 52 24.36 -17.34 3.30
N THR A 53 24.36 -17.67 4.59
CA THR A 53 25.58 -17.89 5.35
C THR A 53 25.50 -19.18 6.16
N GLY A 54 26.65 -19.79 6.43
CA GLY A 54 26.77 -20.99 7.27
C GLY A 54 26.84 -22.30 6.48
N TYR A 55 26.51 -23.39 7.18
CA TYR A 55 26.64 -24.75 6.68
C TYR A 55 25.28 -25.34 6.28
N ASP A 56 25.29 -26.29 5.35
CA ASP A 56 24.10 -27.03 4.96
C ASP A 56 23.46 -27.73 6.18
N GLY A 57 22.22 -27.37 6.49
CA GLY A 57 21.48 -27.83 7.68
C GLY A 57 21.57 -26.93 8.90
N SER A 58 22.41 -25.89 8.87
CA SER A 58 22.48 -24.84 9.89
C SER A 58 22.66 -23.45 9.25
N GLY A 59 22.21 -23.30 8.01
CA GLY A 59 22.36 -22.05 7.25
C GLY A 59 21.39 -20.98 7.72
N LYS A 60 21.75 -19.72 7.49
CA LYS A 60 20.91 -18.55 7.75
C LYS A 60 20.71 -17.74 6.48
N ALA A 61 19.55 -17.11 6.36
CA ALA A 61 19.23 -16.18 5.30
C ALA A 61 19.04 -14.77 5.86
N GLU A 62 19.66 -13.80 5.20
CA GLU A 62 19.49 -12.38 5.45
C GLU A 62 19.02 -11.71 4.15
N ILE A 63 18.19 -10.68 4.27
CA ILE A 63 17.74 -9.86 3.15
C ILE A 63 18.33 -8.47 3.30
N GLU A 64 18.86 -7.96 2.19
CA GLU A 64 19.18 -6.56 2.03
C GLU A 64 18.23 -5.95 0.99
N ILE A 65 17.62 -4.81 1.32
CA ILE A 65 16.78 -4.05 0.38
C ILE A 65 17.68 -3.00 -0.27
N LEU A 66 17.91 -3.14 -1.57
CA LEU A 66 18.77 -2.23 -2.34
C LEU A 66 18.00 -1.02 -2.88
N GLU A 67 16.73 -1.22 -3.24
CA GLU A 67 15.87 -0.16 -3.77
C GLU A 67 14.52 -0.20 -3.07
N TYR A 68 14.03 0.99 -2.69
CA TYR A 68 12.78 1.15 -1.95
C TYR A 68 11.64 1.64 -2.86
N PRO A 69 10.38 1.39 -2.46
CA PRO A 69 9.21 1.90 -3.18
C PRO A 69 9.23 3.41 -3.35
N LYS A 70 8.72 3.90 -4.49
CA LYS A 70 8.74 5.32 -4.86
C LYS A 70 7.36 5.95 -4.80
N ILE A 71 7.30 7.18 -4.33
CA ILE A 71 6.05 7.95 -4.28
C ILE A 71 5.72 8.47 -5.69
N ILE A 72 4.61 8.01 -6.27
CA ILE A 72 4.09 8.51 -7.55
C ILE A 72 3.31 9.81 -7.36
N SER A 73 2.48 9.86 -6.33
CA SER A 73 1.65 11.04 -6.06
C SER A 73 1.42 11.26 -4.57
N LEU A 74 1.34 12.52 -4.18
CA LEU A 74 1.03 12.97 -2.83
C LEU A 74 -0.18 13.88 -2.83
N LYS A 75 -1.00 13.75 -1.79
CA LYS A 75 -2.08 14.69 -1.51
C LYS A 75 -1.54 16.01 -0.95
N ASN A 76 -0.45 15.94 -0.18
CA ASN A 76 0.19 17.09 0.44
C ASN A 76 1.71 16.88 0.46
N GLU A 77 2.43 17.81 -0.17
CA GLU A 77 3.89 17.73 -0.32
C GLU A 77 4.63 17.77 1.02
N LYS A 78 4.05 18.41 2.04
CA LYS A 78 4.65 18.50 3.38
C LYS A 78 4.78 17.15 4.08
N ASP A 79 4.00 16.15 3.65
CA ASP A 79 4.00 14.82 4.25
C ASP A 79 5.03 13.88 3.60
N ARG A 80 5.69 14.31 2.51
CA ARG A 80 6.67 13.52 1.75
C ARG A 80 7.70 12.85 2.65
N GLU A 81 8.42 13.63 3.45
CA GLU A 81 9.53 13.13 4.27
C GLU A 81 9.06 12.05 5.26
N ASN A 82 7.88 12.22 5.84
CA ASN A 82 7.32 11.25 6.78
C ASN A 82 6.91 9.95 6.07
N ILE A 83 6.34 10.07 4.87
CA ILE A 83 5.95 8.92 4.06
C ILE A 83 7.20 8.19 3.55
N GLU A 84 8.24 8.90 3.12
CA GLU A 84 9.52 8.28 2.73
C GLU A 84 10.14 7.52 3.90
N LYS A 85 10.16 8.08 5.12
CA LYS A 85 10.62 7.36 6.32
C LYS A 85 9.87 6.06 6.56
N ILE A 86 8.55 6.04 6.33
CA ILE A 86 7.74 4.82 6.41
C ILE A 86 8.18 3.82 5.33
N LEU A 87 8.33 4.27 4.08
CA LEU A 87 8.73 3.42 2.95
C LEU A 87 10.13 2.81 3.11
N HIS A 88 11.02 3.50 3.82
CA HIS A 88 12.37 3.04 4.14
C HIS A 88 12.46 2.11 5.35
N ASN A 89 11.37 1.93 6.12
CA ASN A 89 11.34 1.07 7.30
C ASN A 89 10.30 -0.06 7.18
N PRO A 90 10.41 -0.94 6.16
CA PRO A 90 9.54 -2.10 6.08
C PRO A 90 9.90 -3.14 7.14
N SER A 91 8.89 -3.89 7.57
CA SER A 91 9.07 -5.13 8.31
C SER A 91 9.19 -6.30 7.35
N ILE A 92 10.15 -7.19 7.58
CA ILE A 92 10.36 -8.40 6.79
C ILE A 92 9.96 -9.60 7.65
N GLU A 93 8.93 -10.30 7.22
CA GLU A 93 8.52 -11.58 7.83
C GLU A 93 9.02 -12.74 6.97
N TRP A 94 9.51 -13.80 7.61
CA TRP A 94 10.07 -14.97 6.94
C TRP A 94 9.21 -16.21 7.19
N SER A 95 9.09 -17.08 6.19
CA SER A 95 8.57 -18.44 6.43
C SER A 95 9.55 -19.27 7.27
N LYS A 96 10.85 -19.11 6.98
CA LYS A 96 11.97 -19.74 7.66
C LYS A 96 13.27 -19.03 7.23
N ASN A 97 14.12 -18.65 8.18
CA ASN A 97 15.40 -17.98 7.89
C ASN A 97 16.61 -18.60 8.60
N GLU A 98 16.42 -19.66 9.39
CA GLU A 98 17.49 -20.39 10.08
C GLU A 98 17.37 -21.90 9.85
N ASN A 99 18.45 -22.64 10.09
CA ASN A 99 18.54 -24.09 9.85
C ASN A 99 18.18 -24.45 8.40
N LEU A 100 18.66 -23.63 7.47
CA LEU A 100 18.42 -23.77 6.05
C LEU A 100 19.35 -24.82 5.43
N ARG A 101 18.86 -25.45 4.37
CA ARG A 101 19.61 -26.42 3.56
C ARG A 101 19.74 -25.97 2.12
N ASN A 102 20.79 -26.42 1.45
CA ASN A 102 20.93 -26.17 0.02
C ASN A 102 19.75 -26.76 -0.75
N GLY A 103 19.18 -25.95 -1.63
CA GLY A 103 18.03 -26.30 -2.45
C GLY A 103 16.66 -26.17 -1.77
N GLU A 104 16.60 -25.71 -0.52
CA GLU A 104 15.36 -25.37 0.18
C GLU A 104 14.75 -24.08 -0.39
N GLU A 105 13.43 -24.05 -0.56
CA GLU A 105 12.70 -22.83 -0.94
C GLU A 105 12.26 -22.09 0.32
N ILE A 106 12.59 -20.79 0.38
CA ILE A 106 12.16 -19.91 1.45
C ILE A 106 11.36 -18.75 0.87
N PHE A 107 10.40 -18.27 1.65
CA PHE A 107 9.54 -17.16 1.29
C PHE A 107 9.72 -16.03 2.32
N TYR A 108 9.71 -14.81 1.83
CA TYR A 108 9.63 -13.63 2.69
C TYR A 108 8.42 -12.78 2.29
N TYR A 109 7.95 -12.00 3.25
CA TYR A 109 6.84 -11.08 3.10
C TYR A 109 7.29 -9.71 3.57
N LEU A 110 7.28 -8.74 2.65
CA LEU A 110 7.55 -7.35 2.97
C LEU A 110 6.26 -6.68 3.44
N ARG A 111 6.26 -6.04 4.61
CA ARG A 111 5.09 -5.34 5.15
C ARG A 111 5.44 -3.95 5.64
N TYR A 112 4.47 -3.06 5.58
CA TYR A 112 4.53 -1.74 6.19
C TYR A 112 3.50 -1.67 7.32
N PRO A 113 3.84 -2.23 8.51
CA PRO A 113 2.87 -2.39 9.59
C PRO A 113 2.47 -1.06 10.24
N ASP A 114 3.33 -0.04 10.18
CA ASP A 114 3.07 1.28 10.73
C ASP A 114 3.12 2.34 9.62
N THR A 115 1.95 2.67 9.06
CA THR A 115 1.80 3.84 8.18
C THR A 115 1.40 5.10 8.97
N GLY A 116 1.39 5.03 10.30
CA GLY A 116 0.97 6.09 11.20
C GLY A 116 -0.45 6.57 10.89
N ARG A 117 -0.56 7.88 10.62
CA ARG A 117 -1.82 8.53 10.23
C ARG A 117 -2.12 8.49 8.72
N TYR A 118 -1.17 7.99 7.92
CA TYR A 118 -1.24 8.10 6.46
C TYR A 118 -1.95 6.90 5.86
N ASN A 119 -2.90 7.19 4.98
CA ASN A 119 -3.49 6.20 4.10
C ASN A 119 -2.63 6.08 2.83
N ILE A 120 -1.66 5.18 2.84
CA ILE A 120 -0.76 4.92 1.72
C ILE A 120 -1.34 3.79 0.87
N LYS A 121 -1.50 4.03 -0.43
CA LYS A 121 -1.94 3.02 -1.38
C LYS A 121 -0.77 2.60 -2.26
N PHE A 122 -0.51 1.30 -2.29
CA PHE A 122 0.49 0.69 -3.17
C PHE A 122 -0.17 0.26 -4.49
N ASP A 123 0.60 0.27 -5.57
CA ASP A 123 0.16 -0.15 -6.91
C ASP A 123 -0.01 -1.67 -7.05
N ARG A 124 0.69 -2.43 -6.22
CA ARG A 124 0.55 -3.88 -6.08
C ARG A 124 0.55 -4.30 -4.61
N ASP A 125 -0.13 -5.42 -4.34
CA ASP A 125 -0.10 -6.04 -3.01
C ASP A 125 1.32 -6.51 -2.66
N TYR A 126 1.61 -6.58 -1.36
CA TYR A 126 2.86 -7.09 -0.84
C TYR A 126 3.13 -8.50 -1.38
N GLY A 127 4.12 -8.62 -2.27
CA GLY A 127 4.42 -9.89 -2.94
C GLY A 127 5.27 -10.77 -2.05
N SER A 128 4.81 -11.99 -1.78
CA SER A 128 5.69 -13.06 -1.37
C SER A 128 6.63 -13.38 -2.52
N ALA A 129 7.92 -13.21 -2.31
CA ALA A 129 8.92 -13.71 -3.25
C ALA A 129 9.62 -14.91 -2.62
N GLY A 130 9.64 -15.99 -3.39
CA GLY A 130 10.37 -17.20 -3.07
C GLY A 130 11.79 -17.11 -3.60
N THR A 131 12.76 -17.57 -2.83
CA THR A 131 14.11 -17.82 -3.33
C THR A 131 14.56 -19.21 -2.92
N ARG A 132 15.54 -19.74 -3.65
CA ARG A 132 16.15 -21.04 -3.35
C ARG A 132 17.46 -20.81 -2.63
N VAL A 133 17.62 -21.46 -1.48
CA VAL A 133 18.85 -21.43 -0.70
C VAL A 133 19.96 -22.11 -1.49
N GLN A 134 21.08 -21.43 -1.60
CA GLN A 134 22.25 -21.88 -2.36
C GLN A 134 23.54 -21.48 -1.64
N ASP A 135 24.65 -22.05 -2.09
CA ASP A 135 26.01 -21.69 -1.68
C ASP A 135 26.29 -21.85 -0.17
N LEU A 136 25.48 -22.64 0.56
CA LEU A 136 25.83 -23.06 1.93
C LEU A 136 26.97 -24.08 1.89
N ILE A 137 27.86 -24.01 2.88
CA ILE A 137 29.03 -24.88 2.97
C ILE A 137 28.57 -26.32 3.27
N PRO A 138 28.93 -27.32 2.44
CA PRO A 138 28.56 -28.71 2.71
C PRO A 138 29.14 -29.18 4.04
N ARG A 139 28.34 -29.85 4.87
CA ARG A 139 28.89 -30.63 6.00
C ARG A 139 29.54 -31.89 5.45
N LYS A 140 30.77 -32.16 5.92
CA LYS A 140 31.48 -33.43 5.66
C LYS A 140 30.77 -34.61 6.32
#